data_AF-A0A7S3C7Z1-F1
#
_entry.id   AF-A0A7S3C7Z1-F1
#
_cell.length_a   1.000
_cell.length_b   1.000
_cell.length_c   1.000
_cell.angle_alpha   90.00
_cell.angle_beta   90.00
_cell.angle_gamma   90.00
#
_symmetry.space_group_name_H-M   'P 1'
#
loop_
_entity.id
_entity.type
_entity.pdbx_description
1 polymer ?
#
loop_
_entity_poly.entity_id
_entity_poly.type
_entity_poly.pdbx_seq_one_letter_code
_entity_poly.pdbx_strand_id
1 'polypeptide(L)'
;VREKGQRTRTVMHDRDAAEGDARRHLCQLRVLGCERVESGYESEVLLLTGRTHQIRAQFGAIGCGVVGDTVYGEGATRYEEGRIERFAEKIGLQAHKMVITDEDCSTYFAGGRAEFSARADPWWRT
;
A
#
# COMPACT_ATOMS: atom_id res chain seq x y z
N VAL A 1 18.48 -25.67 17.35
CA VAL A 1 18.79 -24.24 17.58
C VAL A 1 18.59 -23.54 16.25
N ARG A 2 17.48 -22.83 16.05
CA ARG A 2 17.20 -22.10 14.78
C ARG A 2 17.84 -20.72 14.88
N GLU A 3 18.78 -20.43 13.99
CA GLU A 3 19.43 -19.12 13.90
C GLU A 3 18.39 -18.03 13.63
N LYS A 4 18.41 -16.98 14.46
CA LYS A 4 17.57 -15.80 14.29
C LYS A 4 18.07 -15.04 13.07
N GLY A 5 17.29 -15.07 11.99
CA GLY A 5 17.53 -14.32 10.77
C GLY A 5 17.85 -12.84 11.07
N GLN A 6 18.97 -12.40 10.53
CA GLN A 6 19.50 -11.05 10.67
C GLN A 6 18.47 -10.05 10.14
N ARG A 7 17.87 -9.23 11.03
CA ARG A 7 16.92 -8.18 10.64
C ARG A 7 17.70 -7.09 9.90
N THR A 8 17.55 -7.03 8.58
CA THR A 8 18.09 -5.96 7.75
C THR A 8 17.45 -4.64 8.18
N ARG A 9 18.22 -3.80 8.86
CA ARG A 9 17.79 -2.48 9.29
C ARG A 9 17.95 -1.53 8.11
N THR A 10 16.91 -1.41 7.28
CA THR A 10 16.89 -0.43 6.19
C THR A 10 16.68 0.96 6.77
N VAL A 11 17.75 1.76 6.82
CA VAL A 11 17.68 3.18 7.16
C VAL A 11 17.43 3.95 5.87
N MET A 12 16.21 4.45 5.68
CA MET A 12 15.86 5.29 4.53
C MET A 12 16.41 6.70 4.76
N HIS A 13 17.47 7.06 4.03
CA HIS A 13 17.98 8.43 3.99
C HIS A 13 17.14 9.25 3.00
N ASP A 14 16.40 10.21 3.54
CA ASP A 14 15.65 11.21 2.79
C ASP A 14 16.62 12.32 2.37
N ARG A 15 17.06 12.33 1.11
CA ARG A 15 18.12 13.24 0.62
C ARG A 15 17.71 14.72 0.65
N ASP A 16 16.41 15.01 0.67
CA ASP A 16 15.87 16.37 0.55
C ASP A 16 15.48 16.98 1.91
N ALA A 17 15.86 16.33 3.00
CA ALA A 17 15.43 16.67 4.34
C ALA A 17 16.48 17.54 5.09
N ALA A 18 16.44 18.87 4.96
CA ALA A 18 17.17 19.85 5.81
C ALA A 18 16.93 19.73 7.33
N GLU A 19 17.94 19.40 8.15
CA GLU A 19 17.82 19.18 9.61
C GLU A 19 16.83 20.12 10.36
N GLY A 20 15.84 19.56 11.06
CA GLY A 20 15.00 20.29 12.03
C GLY A 20 13.51 20.47 11.68
N ASP A 21 13.03 20.10 10.50
CA ASP A 21 11.60 20.27 10.16
C ASP A 21 10.72 19.13 10.72
N ALA A 22 9.93 19.43 11.76
CA ALA A 22 8.98 18.51 12.40
C ALA A 22 7.85 18.03 11.46
N ARG A 23 7.69 18.63 10.26
CA ARG A 23 6.71 18.20 9.24
C ARG A 23 7.07 16.89 8.51
N ARG A 24 8.24 16.30 8.79
CA ARG A 24 8.84 15.14 8.08
C ARG A 24 8.14 13.79 8.19
N HIS A 25 7.18 13.65 9.09
CA HIS A 25 6.63 12.34 9.45
C HIS A 25 5.15 12.15 9.07
N LEU A 26 4.55 13.10 8.35
CA LEU A 26 3.14 12.99 7.96
C LEU A 26 3.00 12.13 6.70
N CYS A 27 2.74 10.84 6.89
CA CYS A 27 2.22 9.97 5.84
C CYS A 27 0.75 10.30 5.60
N GLN A 28 0.41 10.83 4.42
CA GLN A 28 -0.95 11.20 4.09
C GLN A 28 -1.48 10.34 2.93
N LEU A 29 -2.67 9.79 3.15
CA LEU A 29 -3.48 9.13 2.14
C LEU A 29 -4.94 9.50 2.37
N ARG A 30 -5.76 9.32 1.34
CA ARG A 30 -7.22 9.48 1.41
C ARG A 30 -7.89 8.21 0.92
N VAL A 31 -8.83 7.68 1.71
CA VAL A 31 -9.71 6.60 1.24
C VAL A 31 -10.80 7.23 0.37
N LEU A 32 -10.90 6.79 -0.88
CA LEU A 32 -11.87 7.28 -1.87
C LEU A 32 -13.18 6.48 -1.82
N GLY A 33 -13.08 5.19 -1.55
CA GLY A 33 -14.22 4.28 -1.46
C GLY A 33 -13.86 3.02 -0.70
N CYS A 34 -14.87 2.34 -0.18
CA CYS A 34 -14.71 1.07 0.52
C CYS A 34 -15.95 0.21 0.29
N GLU A 35 -15.77 -1.02 -0.19
CA GLU A 35 -16.84 -1.98 -0.43
C GLU A 35 -16.56 -3.33 0.22
N ARG A 36 -17.62 -4.05 0.57
CA ARG A 36 -17.50 -5.37 1.19
C ARG A 36 -17.31 -6.44 0.12
N VAL A 37 -16.32 -7.30 0.31
CA VAL A 37 -16.00 -8.46 -0.53
C VAL A 37 -15.93 -9.73 0.33
N GLU A 38 -15.82 -10.90 -0.28
CA GLU A 38 -15.77 -12.17 0.47
C GLU A 38 -14.61 -12.23 1.47
N SER A 39 -13.46 -11.67 1.08
CA SER A 39 -12.22 -11.63 1.87
C SER A 39 -12.15 -10.49 2.89
N GLY A 40 -13.18 -9.64 2.99
CA GLY A 40 -13.23 -8.51 3.91
C GLY A 40 -13.74 -7.23 3.25
N TYR A 41 -12.89 -6.21 3.18
CA TYR A 41 -13.22 -4.93 2.55
C TYR A 41 -12.16 -4.57 1.51
N GLU A 42 -12.62 -4.20 0.32
CA GLU A 42 -11.76 -3.57 -0.69
C GLU A 42 -11.86 -2.05 -0.54
N SER A 43 -10.71 -1.37 -0.45
CA SER A 43 -10.64 0.08 -0.32
C SER A 43 -9.85 0.71 -1.45
N GLU A 44 -10.42 1.74 -2.09
CA GLU A 44 -9.70 2.59 -3.03
C GLU A 44 -8.99 3.70 -2.26
N VAL A 45 -7.69 3.88 -2.52
CA VAL A 45 -6.84 4.81 -1.77
C VAL A 45 -6.08 5.72 -2.73
N LEU A 46 -6.16 7.04 -2.47
CA LEU A 46 -5.31 8.05 -3.08
C LEU A 46 -4.12 8.35 -2.16
N LEU A 47 -2.91 8.14 -2.68
CA LEU A 47 -1.67 8.53 -2.00
C LEU A 47 -1.39 10.02 -2.20
N LEU A 48 -1.21 10.75 -1.09
CA LEU A 48 -0.74 12.14 -1.10
C LEU A 48 0.76 12.22 -0.83
N THR A 49 1.32 11.18 -0.21
CA THR A 49 2.75 10.97 -0.01
C THR A 49 3.15 9.55 -0.41
N GLY A 50 4.43 9.32 -0.72
CA GLY A 50 4.94 8.04 -1.24
C GLY A 50 5.95 7.34 -0.34
N ARG A 51 5.70 7.24 0.98
CA ARG A 51 6.65 6.59 1.90
C ARG A 51 6.64 5.06 1.76
N THR A 52 7.76 4.43 2.13
CA THR A 52 7.89 2.96 2.11
C THR A 52 6.82 2.29 2.96
N HIS A 53 6.11 1.31 2.38
CA HIS A 53 5.03 0.56 3.03
C HIS A 53 3.89 1.43 3.60
N GLN A 54 3.72 2.66 3.11
CA GLN A 54 2.80 3.63 3.71
C GLN A 54 1.38 3.09 3.92
N ILE A 55 0.75 2.55 2.87
CA ILE A 55 -0.61 1.98 2.95
C ILE A 55 -0.65 0.86 3.99
N ARG A 56 0.25 -0.11 3.87
CA ARG A 56 0.35 -1.30 4.72
C ARG A 56 0.47 -0.95 6.20
N ALA A 57 1.39 -0.04 6.52
CA ALA A 57 1.64 0.39 7.89
C ALA A 57 0.46 1.19 8.47
N GLN A 58 -0.14 2.11 7.70
CA GLN A 58 -1.25 2.93 8.18
C GLN A 58 -2.51 2.08 8.40
N PHE A 59 -2.82 1.16 7.49
CA PHE A 59 -3.95 0.25 7.62
C PHE A 59 -3.77 -0.76 8.76
N GLY A 60 -2.57 -1.32 8.93
CA GLY A 60 -2.24 -2.16 10.08
C GLY A 60 -2.37 -1.43 11.42
N ALA A 61 -1.89 -0.17 11.49
CA ALA A 61 -1.95 0.62 12.72
C ALA A 61 -3.38 0.93 13.21
N ILE A 62 -4.37 0.97 12.30
CA ILE A 62 -5.79 1.18 12.64
C ILE A 62 -6.56 -0.14 12.82
N GLY A 63 -5.89 -1.29 12.79
CA GLY A 63 -6.51 -2.62 12.94
C GLY A 63 -7.14 -3.18 11.66
N CYS A 64 -6.95 -2.53 10.51
CA CYS A 64 -7.46 -2.96 9.21
C CYS A 64 -6.34 -3.45 8.30
N GLY A 65 -5.50 -4.38 8.78
CA GLY A 65 -4.33 -4.87 8.04
C GLY A 65 -4.66 -5.39 6.64
N VAL A 66 -3.72 -5.19 5.70
CA VAL A 66 -3.87 -5.65 4.30
C VAL A 66 -3.84 -7.17 4.25
N VAL A 67 -4.74 -7.78 3.47
CA VAL A 67 -4.81 -9.23 3.29
C VAL A 67 -3.47 -9.77 2.77
N GLY A 68 -2.97 -10.84 3.39
CA GLY A 68 -1.69 -11.46 3.03
C GLY A 68 -0.44 -10.67 3.46
N ASP A 69 -0.59 -9.59 4.22
CA ASP A 69 0.54 -8.85 4.79
C ASP A 69 1.08 -9.52 6.06
N THR A 70 2.25 -10.13 5.97
CA THR A 70 2.90 -10.82 7.11
C THR A 70 3.65 -9.90 8.07
N VAL A 71 3.83 -8.63 7.74
CA VAL A 71 4.61 -7.67 8.54
C VAL A 71 3.69 -6.77 9.37
N TYR A 72 2.63 -6.25 8.76
CA TYR A 72 1.71 -5.31 9.40
C TYR A 72 0.31 -5.90 9.62
N GLY A 73 0.07 -7.16 9.23
CA GLY A 73 -1.21 -7.85 9.34
C GLY A 73 -1.49 -8.50 10.70
N GLU A 74 -0.83 -8.08 11.79
CA GLU A 74 -1.13 -8.60 13.12
C GLU A 74 -2.43 -7.97 13.65
N GLY A 75 -3.53 -8.72 13.68
CA GLY A 75 -4.75 -8.35 14.42
C GLY A 75 -6.07 -8.63 13.73
N ALA A 76 -6.10 -8.81 12.41
CA ALA A 76 -7.29 -9.28 11.73
C ALA A 76 -7.32 -10.81 11.77
N THR A 77 -7.67 -11.36 12.95
CA THR A 77 -8.14 -12.74 13.17
C THR A 77 -7.26 -13.89 12.66
N ARG A 78 -7.08 -14.92 13.51
CA ARG A 78 -7.06 -16.30 13.03
C ARG A 78 -8.35 -16.49 12.22
N TYR A 79 -8.29 -16.22 10.91
CA TYR A 79 -9.35 -16.58 9.98
C TYR A 79 -9.40 -18.10 9.99
N GLU A 80 -10.61 -18.64 10.07
CA GLU A 80 -10.86 -20.06 10.31
C GLU A 80 -10.00 -20.97 9.42
N GLU A 81 -9.42 -21.99 10.07
CA GLU A 81 -8.55 -23.01 9.49
C GLU A 81 -9.20 -23.55 8.20
N GLY A 82 -8.58 -23.26 7.04
CA GLY A 82 -9.02 -23.76 5.73
C GLY A 82 -9.45 -22.73 4.67
N ARG A 83 -9.69 -21.45 5.00
CA ARG A 83 -10.16 -20.46 3.98
C ARG A 83 -9.06 -19.61 3.33
N ILE A 84 -7.94 -19.36 4.01
CA ILE A 84 -6.88 -18.43 3.55
C ILE A 84 -5.47 -19.06 3.49
N GLU A 85 -5.33 -20.37 3.74
CA GLU A 85 -4.01 -21.04 3.57
C GLU A 85 -3.46 -20.92 2.14
N ARG A 86 -4.33 -20.67 1.14
CA ARG A 86 -3.94 -20.49 -0.26
C ARG A 86 -3.39 -19.11 -0.61
N PHE A 87 -3.50 -18.11 0.26
CA PHE A 87 -3.23 -16.70 -0.08
C PHE A 87 -2.08 -16.06 0.69
N ALA A 88 -1.42 -16.81 1.59
CA ALA A 88 -0.34 -16.32 2.45
C ALA A 88 0.91 -15.79 1.70
N GLU A 89 0.99 -15.96 0.38
CA GLU A 89 2.14 -15.55 -0.43
C GLU A 89 1.92 -14.25 -1.23
N LYS A 90 0.71 -13.68 -1.27
CA LYS A 90 0.39 -12.48 -2.05
C LYS A 90 -0.22 -11.41 -1.17
N ILE A 91 0.25 -10.16 -1.34
CA ILE A 91 -0.32 -9.00 -0.66
C ILE A 91 -1.52 -8.50 -1.46
N GLY A 92 -2.63 -8.22 -0.77
CA GLY A 92 -3.87 -7.68 -1.31
C GLY A 92 -3.77 -6.19 -1.61
N LEU A 93 -2.79 -5.79 -2.41
CA LEU A 93 -2.51 -4.39 -2.74
C LEU A 93 -2.09 -4.27 -4.20
N GLN A 94 -2.78 -3.40 -4.95
CA GLN A 94 -2.51 -3.14 -6.36
C GLN A 94 -2.50 -1.63 -6.63
N ALA A 95 -1.52 -1.17 -7.41
CA ALA A 95 -1.60 0.14 -8.03
C ALA A 95 -2.58 0.08 -9.21
N HIS A 96 -3.84 0.43 -8.97
CA HIS A 96 -4.89 0.30 -9.98
C HIS A 96 -4.91 1.46 -10.99
N LYS A 97 -4.57 2.69 -10.57
CA LYS A 97 -4.59 3.88 -11.43
C LYS A 97 -3.41 4.80 -11.12
N MET A 98 -2.84 5.37 -12.18
CA MET A 98 -1.81 6.41 -12.09
C MET A 98 -2.19 7.55 -13.03
N VAL A 99 -2.19 8.76 -12.50
CA VAL A 99 -2.43 9.99 -13.26
C VAL A 99 -1.19 10.85 -13.13
N ILE A 100 -0.67 11.30 -14.27
CA ILE A 100 0.47 12.23 -14.33
C ILE A 100 -0.04 13.53 -14.95
N THR A 101 0.13 14.62 -14.22
CA THR A 101 -0.12 15.99 -14.67
C THR A 101 1.10 16.80 -14.29
N ASP A 102 1.88 17.19 -15.28
CA ASP A 102 3.12 17.94 -15.10
C ASP A 102 3.21 19.00 -16.20
N GLU A 103 3.93 20.09 -15.95
CA GLU A 103 4.17 21.13 -16.97
C GLU A 103 4.85 20.51 -18.21
N ASP A 104 5.79 19.60 -17.95
CA ASP A 104 6.51 18.81 -18.94
C ASP A 104 5.71 17.59 -19.46
N CYS A 105 4.52 17.29 -18.92
CA CYS A 105 3.69 16.23 -19.50
C CYS A 105 3.24 16.58 -20.90
N SER A 106 3.11 17.86 -21.25
CA SER A 106 2.78 18.29 -22.62
C SER A 106 3.81 17.83 -23.66
N THR A 107 5.08 17.65 -23.25
CA THR A 107 6.16 17.13 -24.10
C THR A 107 6.05 15.63 -24.38
N TYR A 108 5.48 14.86 -23.46
CA TYR A 108 5.41 13.39 -23.54
C TYR A 108 4.00 12.87 -23.88
N PHE A 109 2.96 13.63 -23.53
CA PHE A 109 1.56 13.26 -23.62
C PHE A 109 0.74 14.43 -24.17
N ALA A 110 0.08 14.20 -25.31
CA ALA A 110 -0.80 15.19 -25.91
C ALA A 110 -1.88 15.63 -24.93
N GLY A 111 -1.93 16.94 -24.63
CA GLY A 111 -2.89 17.51 -23.69
C GLY A 111 -2.40 17.63 -22.23
N GLY A 112 -1.11 17.38 -21.95
CA GLY A 112 -0.51 17.69 -20.65
C GLY A 112 -0.95 16.78 -19.50
N ARG A 113 -1.61 15.65 -19.82
CA ARG A 113 -2.10 14.67 -18.86
C ARG A 113 -1.96 13.27 -19.43
N ALA A 114 -1.49 12.36 -18.58
CA ALA A 114 -1.50 10.93 -18.86
C ALA A 114 -2.27 10.18 -17.78
N GLU A 115 -3.04 9.18 -18.20
CA GLU A 115 -3.76 8.29 -17.30
C GLU A 115 -3.47 6.83 -17.68
N PHE A 116 -3.05 6.07 -16.69
CA PHE A 116 -2.75 4.64 -16.80
C PHE A 116 -3.61 3.89 -15.81
N SER A 117 -4.18 2.77 -16.23
CA SER A 117 -4.95 1.88 -15.36
C SER A 117 -4.49 0.44 -15.51
N ALA A 118 -4.38 -0.27 -14.40
CA ALA A 118 -4.13 -1.71 -14.38
C ALA A 118 -5.44 -2.49 -14.51
N ARG A 119 -5.35 -3.77 -14.88
CA ARG A 119 -6.52 -4.66 -15.01
C ARG A 119 -7.29 -4.78 -13.70
N ALA A 120 -8.61 -4.95 -13.81
CA ALA A 120 -9.57 -4.90 -12.69
C ALA A 120 -9.85 -6.26 -12.03
N ASP A 121 -8.95 -7.24 -12.19
CA ASP A 121 -9.12 -8.60 -11.65
C ASP A 121 -8.08 -8.90 -10.57
N PRO A 122 -8.16 -8.24 -9.40
CA PRO A 122 -7.24 -8.53 -8.31
C PRO A 122 -7.52 -9.91 -7.72
N TRP A 123 -6.47 -10.58 -7.29
CA TRP A 123 -6.56 -11.97 -6.79
C TRP A 123 -7.43 -12.12 -5.53
N TRP A 124 -7.66 -11.05 -4.76
CA TRP A 124 -8.47 -11.12 -3.53
C TRP A 124 -9.98 -11.03 -3.80
N ARG A 125 -10.39 -10.85 -5.07
CA ARG A 125 -11.78 -10.94 -5.55
C ARG A 125 -12.12 -12.31 -6.15
N THR A 126 -11.14 -13.17 -6.41
CA THR A 126 -11.31 -14.54 -6.95
C THR A 126 -11.36 -15.60 -5.87
#